data_AF-A0A534ZI42-F1
#
_entry.id   AF-A0A534ZI42-F1
#
_cell.length_a   1.000
_cell.length_b   1.000
_cell.length_c   1.000
_cell.angle_alpha   90.00
_cell.angle_beta   90.00
_cell.angle_gamma   90.00
#
_symmetry.space_group_name_H-M   'P 1'
#
loop_
_entity.id
_entity.type
_entity.pdbx_description
1 polymer ?
#
loop_
_entity_poly.entity_id
_entity_poly.type
_entity_poly.pdbx_seq_one_letter_code
_entity_poly.pdbx_strand_id
1 'polypeptide(L)'
;MHSKLFAMTTPAGRLRRTIAGLAALAALLAAPAARAAFLPLPANGSQVNNDLANAIDPNQDAGVSDVAGGAVTAGKVPVPWATFEQKVAGGEQQIFVRAFKNGAWVTQGFPASLNIDPTQEAEAPSIDFAGTGRTVPWVAWYEPSATSGWPTNIFASRFNVAANRWLPSGQGRGPNHLPSLNVHTLRTAENPSVAGGAAVAGNDPVPWITWEENDGGATDAAALRQIFVAKAVKQAVPGTACPVGTKPTGGIDVNGFCWQQVGLDRLNPSGPLPSDSGDPTLNIDPTRSGVEPDIAFTGPNDTVAWVVWYEEDPTQIDGLRSNDMVFAAKIVADATADGGFRWVAVGNGTAGQTNVLDTLGAHGFGNCAESPDAEDACSLNAIADWWAGIISSSSTPASRCRTRRTTQPDPTSRSRATCRTSPGRRRSPTRR
;
A
#
# COMPACT_ATOMS: atom_id res chain seq x y z
N MET A 1 -75.48 2.99 34.37
CA MET A 1 -76.92 2.91 34.02
C MET A 1 -77.08 3.43 32.59
N HIS A 2 -77.57 2.57 31.68
CA HIS A 2 -78.19 2.83 30.36
C HIS A 2 -77.38 3.66 29.32
N SER A 3 -77.34 3.35 28.02
CA SER A 3 -77.94 2.31 27.18
C SER A 3 -77.22 2.30 25.83
N LYS A 4 -77.22 1.15 25.15
CA LYS A 4 -76.74 0.93 23.79
C LYS A 4 -77.76 1.40 22.72
N LEU A 5 -77.33 1.29 21.45
CA LEU A 5 -78.10 1.02 20.20
C LEU A 5 -78.31 2.26 19.31
N PHE A 6 -78.23 2.24 17.97
CA PHE A 6 -78.11 1.18 16.97
C PHE A 6 -77.50 1.79 15.67
N ALA A 7 -76.88 0.95 14.86
CA ALA A 7 -76.28 1.26 13.57
C ALA A 7 -77.31 1.45 12.43
N MET A 8 -76.92 2.15 11.35
CA MET A 8 -77.41 1.82 10.00
C MET A 8 -76.40 2.16 8.90
N THR A 9 -76.38 1.28 7.92
CA THR A 9 -75.42 0.99 6.85
C THR A 9 -75.45 1.94 5.63
N THR A 10 -74.28 2.00 4.98
CA THR A 10 -73.85 2.31 3.57
C THR A 10 -74.88 2.13 2.42
N PRO A 11 -74.59 2.41 1.11
CA PRO A 11 -73.47 3.12 0.43
C PRO A 11 -73.90 4.02 -0.77
N ALA A 12 -73.07 4.99 -1.20
CA ALA A 12 -72.92 5.35 -2.62
C ALA A 12 -71.82 6.41 -2.82
N GLY A 13 -71.00 6.25 -3.87
CA GLY A 13 -70.33 7.40 -4.48
C GLY A 13 -68.81 7.45 -4.41
N ARG A 14 -68.16 6.39 -4.88
CA ARG A 14 -66.96 6.42 -5.75
C ARG A 14 -66.05 7.67 -5.71
N LEU A 15 -64.79 7.38 -5.33
CA LEU A 15 -63.63 7.57 -6.21
C LEU A 15 -63.27 9.02 -6.57
N ARG A 16 -62.50 9.68 -5.69
CA ARG A 16 -61.50 10.73 -6.01
C ARG A 16 -60.93 11.26 -4.69
N ARG A 17 -59.85 10.66 -4.17
CA ARG A 17 -58.94 11.24 -3.16
C ARG A 17 -57.85 10.23 -2.78
N THR A 18 -56.92 9.99 -3.69
CA THR A 18 -55.66 9.27 -3.40
C THR A 18 -54.54 9.80 -4.28
N ILE A 19 -54.32 11.12 -4.31
CA ILE A 19 -53.09 11.73 -4.83
C ILE A 19 -52.83 13.05 -4.08
N ALA A 20 -52.39 12.98 -2.82
CA ALA A 20 -51.87 14.16 -2.10
C ALA A 20 -51.04 13.78 -0.85
N GLY A 21 -50.31 12.66 -0.89
CA GLY A 21 -49.60 12.14 0.28
C GLY A 21 -48.29 11.42 0.00
N LEU A 22 -47.63 11.71 -1.13
CA LEU A 22 -46.37 11.07 -1.52
C LEU A 22 -45.29 12.06 -2.04
N ALA A 23 -45.53 13.37 -1.92
CA ALA A 23 -44.58 14.39 -2.40
C ALA A 23 -43.64 14.95 -1.31
N ALA A 24 -43.85 14.62 -0.03
CA ALA A 24 -43.07 15.18 1.08
C ALA A 24 -41.96 14.25 1.62
N LEU A 25 -41.87 12.99 1.18
CA LEU A 25 -40.79 12.06 1.56
C LEU A 25 -39.69 11.89 0.50
N ALA A 26 -39.83 12.49 -0.68
CA ALA A 26 -38.82 12.40 -1.75
C ALA A 26 -37.77 13.53 -1.69
N ALA A 27 -37.87 14.47 -0.75
CA ALA A 27 -36.99 15.64 -0.65
C ALA A 27 -35.82 15.48 0.34
N LEU A 28 -35.63 14.32 0.97
CA LEU A 28 -34.56 14.09 1.96
C LEU A 28 -33.46 13.10 1.53
N LEU A 29 -33.41 12.68 0.27
CA LEU A 29 -32.37 11.75 -0.23
C LEU A 29 -31.57 12.27 -1.42
N ALA A 30 -31.72 13.54 -1.80
CA ALA A 30 -30.78 14.18 -2.70
C ALA A 30 -29.56 14.69 -1.91
N ALA A 31 -28.73 13.76 -1.42
CA ALA A 31 -27.33 14.12 -1.19
C ALA A 31 -26.82 14.68 -2.53
N PRO A 32 -26.17 15.87 -2.56
CA PRO A 32 -25.57 16.34 -3.79
C PRO A 32 -24.56 15.28 -4.19
N ALA A 33 -24.83 14.55 -5.27
CA ALA A 33 -23.82 13.76 -5.93
C ALA A 33 -22.64 14.71 -6.14
N ALA A 34 -21.51 14.44 -5.46
CA ALA A 34 -20.30 15.20 -5.64
C ALA A 34 -20.01 15.15 -7.15
N ARG A 35 -20.34 16.24 -7.85
CA ARG A 35 -19.90 16.39 -9.23
C ARG A 35 -18.40 16.51 -9.11
N ALA A 36 -17.69 15.42 -9.40
CA ALA A 36 -16.29 15.47 -9.72
C ALA A 36 -16.16 16.56 -10.79
N ALA A 37 -15.59 17.71 -10.41
CA ALA A 37 -15.39 18.79 -11.33
C ALA A 37 -14.31 18.30 -12.29
N PHE A 38 -14.71 17.92 -13.50
CA PHE A 38 -13.79 17.72 -14.61
C PHE A 38 -13.24 19.10 -14.98
N LEU A 39 -12.27 19.58 -14.20
CA LEU A 39 -11.47 20.73 -14.59
C LEU A 39 -10.60 20.27 -15.77
N PRO A 40 -10.60 21.00 -16.90
CA PRO A 40 -9.70 20.66 -17.99
C PRO A 40 -8.26 20.81 -17.51
N LEU A 41 -7.35 20.01 -18.09
CA LEU A 41 -5.91 20.26 -17.96
C LEU A 41 -5.59 21.72 -18.35
N PRO A 42 -4.49 22.30 -17.84
CA PRO A 42 -4.11 23.66 -18.18
C PRO A 42 -4.11 23.87 -19.69
N ALA A 43 -4.90 24.84 -20.18
CA ALA A 43 -5.06 25.08 -21.62
C ALA A 43 -3.74 25.48 -22.31
N ASN A 44 -2.76 25.95 -21.53
CA ASN A 44 -1.41 26.28 -21.98
C ASN A 44 -0.45 25.08 -21.99
N GLY A 45 -0.91 23.87 -21.66
CA GLY A 45 -0.07 22.67 -21.57
C GLY A 45 0.91 22.68 -20.39
N SER A 46 0.69 23.53 -19.37
CA SER A 46 1.58 23.59 -18.21
C SER A 46 1.67 22.24 -17.50
N GLN A 47 2.90 21.75 -17.38
CA GLN A 47 3.22 20.52 -16.66
C GLN A 47 3.09 20.72 -15.14
N VAL A 48 2.97 19.62 -14.40
CA VAL A 48 2.96 19.63 -12.93
C VAL A 48 4.27 20.18 -12.36
N ASN A 49 5.37 19.88 -13.04
CA ASN A 49 6.72 20.25 -12.68
C ASN A 49 7.17 21.58 -13.32
N ASN A 50 6.26 22.56 -13.39
CA ASN A 50 6.57 23.90 -13.90
C ASN A 50 6.17 25.00 -12.91
N ASP A 51 7.15 25.44 -12.13
CA ASP A 51 7.08 26.59 -11.23
C ASP A 51 8.49 27.09 -10.87
N LEU A 52 9.12 27.80 -11.82
CA LEU A 52 10.49 28.31 -11.69
C LEU A 52 10.71 29.18 -10.45
N ALA A 53 9.68 29.89 -9.98
CA ALA A 53 9.76 30.70 -8.77
C ALA A 53 10.02 29.87 -7.50
N ASN A 54 9.72 28.57 -7.56
CA ASN A 54 9.92 27.59 -6.49
C ASN A 54 11.01 26.57 -6.84
N ALA A 55 11.90 26.89 -7.79
CA ALA A 55 12.95 26.01 -8.31
C ALA A 55 12.46 24.73 -9.01
N ILE A 56 11.17 24.68 -9.38
CA ILE A 56 10.58 23.57 -10.12
C ILE A 56 10.68 23.92 -11.61
N ASP A 57 11.77 23.49 -12.24
CA ASP A 57 12.07 23.74 -13.65
C ASP A 57 11.72 22.52 -14.52
N PRO A 58 10.81 22.65 -15.51
CA PRO A 58 10.39 21.52 -16.35
C PRO A 58 11.48 21.02 -17.31
N ASN A 59 12.64 21.68 -17.36
CA ASN A 59 13.81 21.23 -18.13
C ASN A 59 14.78 20.37 -17.31
N GLN A 60 14.50 20.15 -16.02
CA GLN A 60 15.29 19.26 -15.18
C GLN A 60 14.69 17.86 -15.14
N ASP A 61 15.52 16.88 -14.83
CA ASP A 61 15.09 15.50 -14.69
C ASP A 61 14.14 15.36 -13.49
N ALA A 62 13.00 14.72 -13.74
CA ALA A 62 12.04 14.31 -12.73
C ALA A 62 11.99 12.77 -12.70
N GLY A 63 11.76 12.21 -11.52
CA GLY A 63 11.73 10.77 -11.32
C GLY A 63 10.39 10.28 -10.79
N VAL A 64 10.42 9.49 -9.72
CA VAL A 64 9.25 8.94 -9.04
C VAL A 64 8.27 10.05 -8.64
N SER A 65 6.99 9.73 -8.79
CA SER A 65 5.90 10.63 -8.43
C SER A 65 4.70 9.83 -7.94
N ASP A 66 3.91 10.46 -7.09
CA ASP A 66 2.67 9.90 -6.57
C ASP A 66 1.55 10.96 -6.58
N VAL A 67 0.30 10.51 -6.62
CA VAL A 67 -0.87 11.38 -6.72
C VAL A 67 -2.02 10.89 -5.86
N ALA A 68 -2.54 11.79 -5.03
CA ALA A 68 -3.75 11.55 -4.25
C ALA A 68 -4.85 12.56 -4.60
N GLY A 69 -6.10 12.12 -4.52
CA GLY A 69 -7.27 13.00 -4.59
C GLY A 69 -7.66 13.47 -3.20
N GLY A 70 -7.63 14.78 -2.94
CA GLY A 70 -7.99 15.30 -1.62
C GLY A 70 -8.36 16.77 -1.57
N ALA A 71 -8.93 17.19 -0.45
CA ALA A 71 -9.31 18.57 -0.18
C ALA A 71 -8.88 18.98 1.23
N VAL A 72 -8.26 20.16 1.36
CA VAL A 72 -7.82 20.70 2.67
C VAL A 72 -8.96 21.29 3.51
N THR A 73 -10.21 21.00 3.15
CA THR A 73 -11.40 21.46 3.85
C THR A 73 -12.50 20.42 3.67
N ALA A 74 -13.09 19.97 4.79
CA ALA A 74 -14.05 18.89 4.78
C ALA A 74 -15.27 19.22 3.91
N GLY A 75 -15.74 18.25 3.12
CA GLY A 75 -16.88 18.39 2.23
C GLY A 75 -16.63 19.25 0.97
N LYS A 76 -15.39 19.74 0.75
CA LYS A 76 -15.02 20.35 -0.54
C LYS A 76 -14.68 19.30 -1.58
N VAL A 77 -14.76 19.70 -2.85
CA VAL A 77 -14.43 18.83 -3.98
C VAL A 77 -12.94 18.48 -3.90
N PRO A 78 -12.59 17.18 -3.84
CA PRO A 78 -11.21 16.74 -3.94
C PRO A 78 -10.59 17.17 -5.27
N VAL A 79 -9.34 17.58 -5.22
CA VAL A 79 -8.53 17.87 -6.40
C VAL A 79 -7.30 16.94 -6.42
N PRO A 80 -6.65 16.72 -7.57
CA PRO A 80 -5.35 16.06 -7.60
C PRO A 80 -4.29 16.83 -6.79
N TRP A 81 -3.55 16.11 -5.97
CA TRP A 81 -2.32 16.53 -5.31
C TRP A 81 -1.22 15.59 -5.76
N ALA A 82 -0.21 16.12 -6.44
CA ALA A 82 0.93 15.37 -6.91
C ALA A 82 2.15 15.69 -6.05
N THR A 83 2.86 14.67 -5.62
CA THR A 83 4.22 14.76 -5.08
C THR A 83 5.18 14.14 -6.08
N PHE A 84 6.36 14.70 -6.24
CA PHE A 84 7.35 14.19 -7.19
C PHE A 84 8.75 14.63 -6.78
N GLU A 85 9.72 13.82 -7.16
CA GLU A 85 11.13 14.16 -7.08
C GLU A 85 11.59 14.86 -8.36
N GLN A 86 12.43 15.88 -8.19
CA GLN A 86 13.03 16.56 -9.33
C GLN A 86 14.40 17.10 -8.97
N LYS A 87 15.36 16.96 -9.88
CA LYS A 87 16.63 17.68 -9.81
C LYS A 87 16.39 19.18 -9.86
N VAL A 88 17.03 19.93 -8.97
CA VAL A 88 17.08 21.40 -9.08
C VAL A 88 18.32 21.83 -9.85
N ALA A 89 18.21 22.93 -10.60
CA ALA A 89 19.31 23.44 -11.40
C ALA A 89 20.54 23.77 -10.52
N GLY A 90 21.63 23.00 -10.70
CA GLY A 90 22.86 23.17 -9.92
C GLY A 90 22.79 22.67 -8.48
N GLY A 91 21.80 21.84 -8.12
CA GLY A 91 21.70 21.21 -6.81
C GLY A 91 21.19 19.77 -6.90
N GLU A 92 20.78 19.24 -5.74
CA GLU A 92 20.37 17.85 -5.61
C GLU A 92 18.91 17.61 -5.99
N GLN A 93 18.51 16.34 -6.00
CA GLN A 93 17.13 15.95 -6.17
C GLN A 93 16.29 16.35 -4.95
N GLN A 94 15.15 17.01 -5.20
CA GLN A 94 14.26 17.54 -4.17
C GLN A 94 12.84 17.02 -4.34
N ILE A 95 12.12 16.88 -3.22
CA ILE A 95 10.70 16.52 -3.22
C ILE A 95 9.82 17.78 -3.23
N PHE A 96 8.86 17.83 -4.15
CA PHE A 96 7.91 18.94 -4.28
C PHE A 96 6.46 18.45 -4.28
N VAL A 97 5.54 19.31 -3.84
CA VAL A 97 4.10 19.02 -3.86
C VAL A 97 3.31 20.11 -4.58
N ARG A 98 2.47 19.71 -5.55
CA ARG A 98 1.56 20.61 -6.27
C ARG A 98 0.12 20.10 -6.21
N ALA A 99 -0.81 21.03 -6.05
CA ALA A 99 -2.25 20.74 -6.08
C ALA A 99 -2.90 21.39 -7.31
N PHE A 100 -3.85 20.70 -7.93
CA PHE A 100 -4.56 21.22 -9.09
C PHE A 100 -5.77 22.07 -8.67
N LYS A 101 -5.61 23.39 -8.67
CA LYS A 101 -6.60 24.36 -8.17
C LYS A 101 -6.99 25.33 -9.27
N ASN A 102 -8.30 25.52 -9.47
CA ASN A 102 -8.85 26.49 -10.43
C ASN A 102 -8.27 26.34 -11.86
N GLY A 103 -8.02 25.10 -12.30
CA GLY A 103 -7.49 24.80 -13.64
C GLY A 103 -5.96 24.97 -13.78
N ALA A 104 -5.23 25.13 -12.69
CA ALA A 104 -3.77 25.26 -12.69
C ALA A 104 -3.11 24.46 -11.56
N TRP A 105 -1.86 24.04 -11.76
CA TRP A 105 -1.03 23.50 -10.70
C TRP A 105 -0.54 24.61 -9.77
N VAL A 106 -0.59 24.39 -8.46
CA VAL A 106 -0.20 25.35 -7.42
C VAL A 106 0.67 24.67 -6.36
N THR A 107 1.84 25.25 -6.06
CA THR A 107 2.84 24.73 -5.13
C THR A 107 2.27 24.82 -3.74
N GLN A 108 2.45 23.75 -2.98
CA GLN A 108 1.94 23.64 -1.62
C GLN A 108 3.15 23.60 -0.70
N GLY A 109 3.27 24.59 0.19
CA GLY A 109 4.42 24.73 1.06
C GLY A 109 5.33 25.90 0.69
N PHE A 110 5.84 26.60 1.70
CA PHE A 110 6.99 27.47 1.61
C PHE A 110 7.91 27.26 2.84
N PRO A 111 9.20 26.92 2.67
CA PRO A 111 9.88 26.63 1.39
C PRO A 111 9.22 25.46 0.63
N ALA A 112 9.45 25.41 -0.69
CA ALA A 112 8.75 24.47 -1.58
C ALA A 112 9.28 23.04 -1.49
N SER A 113 10.60 22.87 -1.31
CA SER A 113 11.21 21.55 -1.09
C SER A 113 10.79 20.98 0.27
N LEU A 114 10.50 19.67 0.29
CA LEU A 114 10.24 18.92 1.50
C LEU A 114 11.51 18.35 2.14
N ASN A 115 12.64 18.32 1.42
CA ASN A 115 13.89 17.77 1.93
C ASN A 115 14.23 18.40 3.28
N ILE A 116 14.61 17.54 4.22
CA ILE A 116 15.21 17.97 5.47
C ILE A 116 16.53 18.66 5.20
N ASP A 117 17.35 18.07 4.32
CA ASP A 117 18.62 18.64 3.89
C ASP A 117 18.61 18.84 2.37
N PRO A 118 18.46 20.08 1.87
CA PRO A 118 18.42 20.34 0.43
C PRO A 118 19.77 20.13 -0.27
N THR A 119 20.83 19.73 0.45
CA THR A 119 22.11 19.31 -0.11
C THR A 119 22.23 17.80 -0.28
N GLN A 120 21.18 17.05 0.05
CA GLN A 120 21.11 15.61 -0.13
C GLN A 120 20.01 15.27 -1.15
N GLU A 121 20.19 14.14 -1.85
CA GLU A 121 19.16 13.59 -2.74
C GLU A 121 18.03 12.98 -1.91
N ALA A 122 16.79 13.35 -2.25
CA ALA A 122 15.58 12.79 -1.68
C ALA A 122 14.74 12.15 -2.78
N GLU A 123 14.14 11.01 -2.47
CA GLU A 123 13.57 10.11 -3.48
C GLU A 123 12.29 9.40 -2.99
N ALA A 124 11.59 8.82 -3.97
CA ALA A 124 10.39 7.99 -3.83
C ALA A 124 9.32 8.60 -2.92
N PRO A 125 8.81 9.80 -3.25
CA PRO A 125 7.78 10.42 -2.43
C PRO A 125 6.42 9.73 -2.64
N SER A 126 5.72 9.46 -1.54
CA SER A 126 4.32 8.99 -1.54
C SER A 126 3.42 9.97 -0.81
N ILE A 127 2.17 10.16 -1.29
CA ILE A 127 1.21 11.13 -0.74
C ILE A 127 -0.17 10.52 -0.50
N ASP A 128 -0.77 10.82 0.65
CA ASP A 128 -2.20 10.58 0.88
C ASP A 128 -2.79 11.55 1.92
N PHE A 129 -4.11 11.49 2.13
CA PHE A 129 -4.87 12.35 3.03
C PHE A 129 -5.34 11.62 4.29
N ALA A 130 -4.98 12.17 5.44
CA ALA A 130 -5.43 11.71 6.75
C ALA A 130 -6.08 12.86 7.56
N GLY A 131 -6.27 12.64 8.86
CA GLY A 131 -6.91 13.57 9.79
C GLY A 131 -8.42 13.65 9.62
N THR A 132 -9.06 14.43 10.49
CA THR A 132 -10.52 14.62 10.50
C THR A 132 -11.05 14.97 9.11
N GLY A 133 -11.97 14.16 8.60
CA GLY A 133 -12.56 14.34 7.26
C GLY A 133 -11.61 14.10 6.09
N ARG A 134 -10.45 13.45 6.30
CA ARG A 134 -9.39 13.24 5.29
C ARG A 134 -8.93 14.55 4.63
N THR A 135 -8.63 15.56 5.45
CA THR A 135 -8.30 16.91 4.96
C THR A 135 -6.85 17.31 5.15
N VAL A 136 -6.00 16.43 5.67
CA VAL A 136 -4.59 16.74 5.95
C VAL A 136 -3.72 15.90 5.02
N PRO A 137 -3.11 16.52 3.98
CA PRO A 137 -2.10 15.85 3.18
C PRO A 137 -0.91 15.42 4.05
N TRP A 138 -0.41 14.22 3.80
CA TRP A 138 0.83 13.67 4.33
C TRP A 138 1.69 13.19 3.18
N VAL A 139 3.00 13.46 3.25
CA VAL A 139 3.99 12.93 2.31
C VAL A 139 5.04 12.18 3.10
N ALA A 140 5.41 11.00 2.61
CA ALA A 140 6.57 10.23 3.05
C ALA A 140 7.60 10.16 1.93
N TRP A 141 8.89 10.14 2.27
CA TRP A 141 10.01 10.03 1.32
C TRP A 141 11.23 9.49 2.07
N TYR A 142 12.31 9.18 1.35
CA TYR A 142 13.61 8.90 1.96
C TYR A 142 14.68 9.89 1.51
N GLU A 143 15.63 10.16 2.40
CA GLU A 143 16.87 10.90 2.10
C GLU A 143 17.95 10.49 3.13
N PRO A 144 19.24 10.59 2.82
CA PRO A 144 20.27 10.42 3.84
C PRO A 144 20.34 11.63 4.78
N SER A 145 20.89 11.44 5.98
CA SER A 145 21.16 12.54 6.91
C SER A 145 22.66 12.68 7.16
N ALA A 146 23.33 13.49 6.32
CA ALA A 146 24.76 13.76 6.45
C ALA A 146 25.13 14.35 7.82
N THR A 147 24.26 15.23 8.37
CA THR A 147 24.45 15.84 9.70
C THR A 147 24.39 14.83 10.84
N SER A 148 23.68 13.72 10.65
CA SER A 148 23.54 12.66 11.65
C SER A 148 24.43 11.45 11.37
N GLY A 149 25.11 11.42 10.21
CA GLY A 149 25.84 10.25 9.72
C GLY A 149 24.93 9.06 9.42
N TRP A 150 23.65 9.31 9.13
CA TRP A 150 22.69 8.25 8.82
C TRP A 150 22.70 7.97 7.32
N PRO A 151 22.54 6.69 6.91
CA PRO A 151 22.18 6.36 5.53
C PRO A 151 20.76 6.89 5.22
N THR A 152 20.15 6.45 4.13
CA THR A 152 18.76 6.80 3.81
C THR A 152 17.85 6.44 4.99
N ASN A 153 17.05 7.42 5.40
CA ASN A 153 16.04 7.28 6.44
C ASN A 153 14.70 7.71 5.87
N ILE A 154 13.63 7.11 6.37
CA ILE A 154 12.27 7.48 6.05
C ILE A 154 11.86 8.70 6.88
N PHE A 155 11.35 9.71 6.19
CA PHE A 155 10.77 10.91 6.77
C PHE A 155 9.31 11.05 6.35
N ALA A 156 8.54 11.77 7.16
CA ALA A 156 7.17 12.11 6.81
C ALA A 156 6.79 13.51 7.30
N SER A 157 6.03 14.22 6.47
CA SER A 157 5.56 15.58 6.74
C SER A 157 4.05 15.68 6.56
N ARG A 158 3.42 16.43 7.44
CA ARG A 158 2.01 16.85 7.27
C ARG A 158 1.93 18.27 6.76
N PHE A 159 0.93 18.54 5.93
CA PHE A 159 0.69 19.90 5.46
C PHE A 159 -0.10 20.73 6.48
N ASN A 160 0.46 21.85 6.90
CA ASN A 160 -0.25 22.88 7.65
C ASN A 160 -0.79 23.93 6.66
N VAL A 161 -2.08 23.82 6.35
CA VAL A 161 -2.77 24.73 5.42
C VAL A 161 -2.74 26.19 5.87
N ALA A 162 -2.84 26.47 7.17
CA ALA A 162 -2.88 27.83 7.70
C ALA A 162 -1.54 28.55 7.56
N ALA A 163 -0.44 27.82 7.75
CA ALA A 163 0.91 28.34 7.58
C ALA A 163 1.44 28.17 6.14
N ASN A 164 0.72 27.47 5.26
CA ASN A 164 1.20 26.99 3.98
C ASN A 164 2.61 26.35 4.10
N ARG A 165 2.76 25.40 5.03
CA ARG A 165 4.06 24.83 5.38
C ARG A 165 3.95 23.33 5.66
N TRP A 166 4.94 22.57 5.19
CA TRP A 166 5.12 21.17 5.56
C TRP A 166 5.84 21.06 6.90
N LEU A 167 5.35 20.17 7.75
CA LEU A 167 5.84 19.96 9.10
C LEU A 167 6.34 18.52 9.24
N PRO A 168 7.66 18.29 9.20
CA PRO A 168 8.26 17.00 9.49
C PRO A 168 7.78 16.51 10.84
N SER A 169 7.32 15.27 10.92
CA SER A 169 6.62 14.75 12.09
C SER A 169 7.14 13.37 12.47
N GLY A 170 7.27 13.12 13.77
CA GLY A 170 7.84 11.89 14.31
C GLY A 170 8.72 12.15 15.52
N GLN A 171 9.32 11.10 16.05
CA GLN A 171 10.24 11.17 17.18
C GLN A 171 11.57 11.78 16.79
N GLY A 172 11.98 12.88 17.45
CA GLY A 172 13.28 13.50 17.24
C GLY A 172 14.43 12.61 17.76
N ARG A 173 14.99 11.79 16.86
CA ARG A 173 16.01 10.78 17.16
C ARG A 173 17.43 11.22 16.78
N GLY A 174 17.56 12.29 16.00
CA GLY A 174 18.84 12.86 15.59
C GLY A 174 19.14 14.22 16.23
N PRO A 175 20.30 14.82 15.87
CA PRO A 175 20.63 16.20 16.23
C PRO A 175 19.49 17.17 15.90
N ASN A 176 19.30 18.20 16.73
CA ASN A 176 18.22 19.19 16.58
C ASN A 176 16.81 18.57 16.51
N HIS A 177 16.60 17.40 17.12
CA HIS A 177 15.36 16.65 17.08
C HIS A 177 14.95 16.24 15.66
N LEU A 178 15.90 15.87 14.80
CA LEU A 178 15.58 15.33 13.48
C LEU A 178 14.72 14.06 13.62
N PRO A 179 13.48 14.02 13.05
CA PRO A 179 12.66 12.83 13.12
C PRO A 179 13.16 11.73 12.18
N SER A 180 12.91 10.46 12.50
CA SER A 180 13.13 9.34 11.58
C SER A 180 12.15 8.22 11.91
N LEU A 181 11.58 7.61 10.86
CA LEU A 181 10.66 6.47 10.99
C LEU A 181 11.39 5.13 11.04
N ASN A 182 12.65 5.05 10.59
CA ASN A 182 13.41 3.80 10.54
C ASN A 182 13.32 3.05 11.86
N VAL A 183 13.27 1.73 11.82
CA VAL A 183 13.45 0.90 13.01
C VAL A 183 14.81 1.25 13.64
N HIS A 184 15.85 1.25 12.83
CA HIS A 184 17.24 1.53 13.18
C HIS A 184 17.79 2.67 12.31
N THR A 185 18.09 3.84 12.90
CA THR A 185 18.55 5.01 12.12
C THR A 185 19.89 4.83 11.38
N LEU A 186 20.65 3.78 11.73
CA LEU A 186 21.92 3.42 11.09
C LEU A 186 21.75 2.33 10.02
N ARG A 187 20.52 2.01 9.65
CA ARG A 187 20.18 1.09 8.57
C ARG A 187 19.55 1.86 7.42
N THR A 188 19.90 1.46 6.20
CA THR A 188 19.36 2.01 4.96
C THR A 188 17.88 1.65 4.86
N ALA A 189 17.03 2.66 4.63
CA ALA A 189 15.59 2.48 4.48
C ALA A 189 15.04 3.36 3.34
N GLU A 190 14.24 2.75 2.48
CA GLU A 190 13.83 3.32 1.19
C GLU A 190 12.38 2.95 0.84
N ASN A 191 11.90 3.47 -0.28
CA ASN A 191 10.60 3.16 -0.90
C ASN A 191 9.39 3.18 0.07
N PRO A 192 9.11 4.32 0.73
CA PRO A 192 7.95 4.42 1.59
C PRO A 192 6.65 4.58 0.77
N SER A 193 5.57 3.93 1.21
CA SER A 193 4.19 4.17 0.75
C SER A 193 3.31 4.62 1.92
N VAL A 194 2.46 5.64 1.72
CA VAL A 194 1.58 6.20 2.75
C VAL A 194 0.10 6.03 2.42
N ALA A 195 -0.70 5.62 3.43
CA ALA A 195 -2.15 5.59 3.34
C ALA A 195 -2.83 6.22 4.57
N GLY A 196 -3.87 7.02 4.34
CA GLY A 196 -4.71 7.63 5.35
C GLY A 196 -5.90 6.74 5.75
N GLY A 197 -5.81 6.12 6.92
CA GLY A 197 -6.83 5.16 7.38
C GLY A 197 -7.09 5.14 8.87
N ALA A 198 -8.24 4.59 9.25
CA ALA A 198 -8.67 4.47 10.63
C ALA A 198 -8.99 3.01 10.94
N ALA A 199 -8.14 2.33 11.72
CA ALA A 199 -8.34 0.93 12.06
C ALA A 199 -9.58 0.65 12.96
N VAL A 200 -10.30 1.71 13.37
CA VAL A 200 -11.56 1.65 14.12
C VAL A 200 -12.57 2.56 13.44
N ALA A 201 -13.73 2.03 13.11
CA ALA A 201 -14.79 2.78 12.42
C ALA A 201 -15.21 4.02 13.23
N GLY A 202 -15.30 5.16 12.54
CA GLY A 202 -15.70 6.44 13.14
C GLY A 202 -14.55 7.24 13.76
N ASN A 203 -13.35 6.66 13.89
CA ASN A 203 -12.17 7.44 14.26
C ASN A 203 -11.66 8.26 13.07
N ASP A 204 -10.96 9.35 13.38
CA ASP A 204 -10.24 10.10 12.36
C ASP A 204 -9.10 9.23 11.78
N PRO A 205 -8.92 9.23 10.45
CA PRO A 205 -7.80 8.54 9.85
C PRO A 205 -6.48 9.17 10.29
N VAL A 206 -5.45 8.34 10.44
CA VAL A 206 -4.06 8.74 10.64
C VAL A 206 -3.25 8.23 9.45
N PRO A 207 -2.09 8.84 9.13
CA PRO A 207 -1.20 8.23 8.14
C PRO A 207 -0.62 6.92 8.69
N TRP A 208 -0.60 5.91 7.83
CA TRP A 208 0.14 4.67 7.98
C TRP A 208 1.18 4.63 6.89
N ILE A 209 2.40 4.27 7.22
CA ILE A 209 3.53 4.24 6.30
C ILE A 209 4.13 2.85 6.33
N THR A 210 4.28 2.25 5.17
CA THR A 210 5.08 1.05 4.96
C THR A 210 6.38 1.41 4.26
N TRP A 211 7.47 0.71 4.51
CA TRP A 211 8.77 0.93 3.85
C TRP A 211 9.61 -0.34 3.89
N GLU A 212 10.68 -0.36 3.11
CA GLU A 212 11.73 -1.38 3.19
C GLU A 212 12.95 -0.83 3.95
N GLU A 213 13.53 -1.64 4.82
CA GLU A 213 14.72 -1.29 5.60
C GLU A 213 15.63 -2.49 5.76
N ASN A 214 16.94 -2.26 5.66
CA ASN A 214 17.94 -3.29 5.94
C ASN A 214 17.89 -3.72 7.40
N ASP A 215 17.47 -4.95 7.66
CA ASP A 215 17.47 -5.53 9.00
C ASP A 215 17.82 -7.03 8.98
N GLY A 216 17.91 -7.67 10.15
CA GLY A 216 18.22 -9.10 10.24
C GLY A 216 19.70 -9.42 10.01
N GLY A 217 20.62 -8.52 10.32
CA GLY A 217 22.06 -8.74 10.14
C GLY A 217 22.90 -7.84 11.04
N ALA A 218 24.14 -8.22 11.37
CA ALA A 218 24.96 -7.49 12.35
C ALA A 218 25.35 -6.06 11.93
N THR A 219 25.33 -5.77 10.63
CA THR A 219 25.61 -4.45 10.04
C THR A 219 24.64 -4.18 8.91
N ASP A 220 24.50 -2.91 8.51
CA ASP A 220 23.64 -2.53 7.38
C ASP A 220 23.97 -3.31 6.11
N ALA A 221 25.25 -3.47 5.78
CA ALA A 221 25.71 -4.22 4.60
C ALA A 221 25.52 -5.75 4.70
N ALA A 222 25.32 -6.30 5.90
CA ALA A 222 25.09 -7.72 6.11
C ALA A 222 23.61 -8.06 6.30
N ALA A 223 22.75 -7.05 6.37
CA ALA A 223 21.31 -7.20 6.50
C ALA A 223 20.65 -7.33 5.12
N LEU A 224 19.40 -7.82 5.14
CA LEU A 224 18.54 -7.90 3.97
C LEU A 224 17.40 -6.88 4.11
N ARG A 225 16.76 -6.55 3.00
CA ARG A 225 15.60 -5.64 3.03
C ARG A 225 14.42 -6.34 3.72
N GLN A 226 13.81 -5.66 4.67
CA GLN A 226 12.66 -6.13 5.44
C GLN A 226 11.55 -5.09 5.35
N ILE A 227 10.31 -5.54 5.27
CA ILE A 227 9.16 -4.64 5.18
C ILE A 227 8.62 -4.31 6.57
N PHE A 228 8.47 -3.03 6.87
CA PHE A 228 7.93 -2.55 8.13
C PHE A 228 6.76 -1.60 7.93
N VAL A 229 5.92 -1.48 8.95
CA VAL A 229 4.78 -0.56 8.95
C VAL A 229 4.72 0.21 10.27
N ALA A 230 4.44 1.51 10.18
CA ALA A 230 4.16 2.36 11.32
C ALA A 230 2.92 3.21 11.08
N LYS A 231 2.23 3.55 12.16
CA LYS A 231 1.11 4.50 12.15
C LYS A 231 1.42 5.71 13.00
N ALA A 232 0.87 6.87 12.63
CA ALA A 232 1.03 8.05 13.45
C ALA A 232 0.16 8.00 14.72
N VAL A 233 0.74 8.46 15.83
CA VAL A 233 0.10 8.66 17.12
C VAL A 233 0.14 10.16 17.43
N LYS A 234 -1.03 10.80 17.31
CA LYS A 234 -1.19 12.22 17.60
C LYS A 234 -0.95 12.50 19.08
N GLN A 235 -0.08 13.47 19.37
CA GLN A 235 0.17 13.95 20.72
C GLN A 235 -0.83 15.05 21.10
N ALA A 236 -1.21 15.07 22.38
CA ALA A 236 -2.10 16.10 22.91
C ALA A 236 -1.39 17.47 22.95
N VAL A 237 -0.08 17.46 23.21
CA VAL A 237 0.78 18.65 23.25
C VAL A 237 2.01 18.35 22.38
N PRO A 238 2.26 19.14 21.32
CA PRO A 238 3.49 18.98 20.52
C PRO A 238 4.76 19.21 21.34
N GLY A 239 5.84 18.51 20.99
CA GLY A 239 7.13 18.64 21.66
C GLY A 239 7.24 17.86 22.98
N THR A 240 6.35 16.89 23.21
CA THR A 240 6.37 16.03 24.40
C THR A 240 6.97 14.67 24.08
N ALA A 241 7.39 13.94 25.12
CA ALA A 241 7.87 12.57 24.95
C ALA A 241 6.75 11.69 24.39
N CYS A 242 7.11 10.78 23.48
CA CYS A 242 6.14 9.81 22.97
C CYS A 242 5.63 8.88 24.08
N PRO A 243 4.41 8.34 23.92
CA PRO A 243 3.84 7.42 24.89
C PRO A 243 4.79 6.26 25.22
N VAL A 244 4.74 5.81 26.48
CA VAL A 244 5.51 4.62 26.90
C VAL A 244 5.09 3.43 26.06
N GLY A 245 6.08 2.66 25.59
CA GLY A 245 5.88 1.53 24.68
C GLY A 245 5.91 1.90 23.20
N THR A 246 6.08 3.18 22.84
CA THR A 246 6.25 3.55 21.43
C THR A 246 7.56 3.05 20.85
N LYS A 247 7.46 2.29 19.75
CA LYS A 247 8.57 1.80 18.93
C LYS A 247 8.57 2.46 17.54
N PRO A 248 9.73 2.86 16.98
CA PRO A 248 11.04 2.82 17.63
C PRO A 248 11.11 3.80 18.81
N THR A 249 11.88 3.45 19.84
CA THR A 249 12.01 4.30 21.02
C THR A 249 12.83 5.54 20.73
N GLY A 250 12.45 6.69 21.30
CA GLY A 250 13.31 7.85 21.39
C GLY A 250 12.59 9.19 21.23
N GLY A 251 13.29 10.25 21.62
CA GLY A 251 12.95 11.63 21.31
C GLY A 251 11.69 12.21 21.96
N ILE A 252 11.58 13.52 21.82
CA ILE A 252 10.28 14.21 21.89
C ILE A 252 9.64 14.18 20.50
N ASP A 253 8.32 14.23 20.44
CA ASP A 253 7.62 14.39 19.19
C ASP A 253 7.99 15.71 18.52
N VAL A 254 8.16 15.65 17.20
CA VAL A 254 8.38 16.79 16.34
C VAL A 254 7.03 17.09 15.69
N ASN A 255 6.54 18.32 15.85
CA ASN A 255 5.30 18.81 15.24
C ASN A 255 4.00 18.04 15.56
N GLY A 256 3.92 17.35 16.69
CA GLY A 256 2.68 16.85 17.31
C GLY A 256 2.38 15.37 17.09
N PHE A 257 3.32 14.58 16.57
CA PHE A 257 3.09 13.18 16.24
C PHE A 257 4.31 12.30 16.53
N CYS A 258 4.03 11.09 17.00
CA CYS A 258 4.98 9.99 17.11
C CYS A 258 4.62 8.92 16.08
N TRP A 259 5.57 8.09 15.66
CA TRP A 259 5.34 6.89 14.85
C TRP A 259 5.38 5.65 15.71
N GLN A 260 4.38 4.79 15.56
CA GLN A 260 4.27 3.52 16.27
C GLN A 260 4.34 2.40 15.24
N GLN A 261 5.38 1.57 15.32
CA GLN A 261 5.46 0.31 14.58
C GLN A 261 4.24 -0.58 14.86
N VAL A 262 3.88 -1.39 13.88
CA VAL A 262 2.70 -2.25 13.93
C VAL A 262 3.07 -3.68 13.59
N GLY A 263 2.82 -4.61 14.51
CA GLY A 263 3.05 -6.04 14.30
C GLY A 263 3.52 -6.76 15.55
N LEU A 264 3.81 -8.05 15.38
CA LEU A 264 4.46 -8.87 16.40
C LEU A 264 5.97 -8.89 16.12
N ASP A 265 6.77 -8.69 17.16
CA ASP A 265 8.21 -8.86 17.10
C ASP A 265 8.54 -10.27 16.62
N ARG A 266 9.36 -10.39 15.58
CA ARG A 266 9.68 -11.70 15.00
C ARG A 266 11.05 -11.83 14.37
N LEU A 267 11.75 -10.75 14.05
CA LEU A 267 13.09 -10.80 13.46
C LEU A 267 14.14 -10.30 14.43
N ASN A 268 15.19 -11.07 14.67
CA ASN A 268 16.35 -10.59 15.42
C ASN A 268 17.09 -9.49 14.61
N PRO A 269 17.31 -8.29 15.15
CA PRO A 269 17.98 -7.21 14.40
C PRO A 269 19.44 -7.50 14.02
N SER A 270 20.06 -8.50 14.65
CA SER A 270 21.47 -8.85 14.46
C SER A 270 21.69 -10.11 13.63
N GLY A 271 20.64 -10.75 13.13
CA GLY A 271 20.74 -11.93 12.26
C GLY A 271 19.38 -12.42 11.78
N PRO A 272 19.29 -13.19 10.69
CA PRO A 272 18.02 -13.57 10.09
C PRO A 272 17.42 -14.77 10.83
N LEU A 273 17.23 -14.60 12.14
CA LEU A 273 16.75 -15.59 13.09
C LEU A 273 15.48 -15.08 13.76
N PRO A 274 14.56 -15.98 14.12
CA PRO A 274 13.33 -15.59 14.78
C PRO A 274 13.60 -15.05 16.20
N SER A 275 12.86 -14.01 16.61
CA SER A 275 12.96 -13.42 17.95
C SER A 275 11.64 -12.77 18.38
N ASP A 276 11.15 -13.15 19.56
CA ASP A 276 9.93 -12.62 20.20
C ASP A 276 10.11 -11.24 20.87
N SER A 277 11.31 -10.66 20.75
CA SER A 277 11.68 -9.33 21.23
C SER A 277 12.45 -8.52 20.19
N GLY A 278 12.39 -8.96 18.92
CA GLY A 278 13.04 -8.34 17.79
C GLY A 278 12.17 -7.28 17.12
N ASP A 279 12.23 -7.22 15.79
CA ASP A 279 11.52 -6.24 14.98
C ASP A 279 10.35 -6.89 14.19
N PRO A 280 9.25 -6.16 13.94
CA PRO A 280 8.02 -6.70 13.39
C PRO A 280 7.99 -6.70 11.84
N THR A 281 8.92 -7.42 11.21
CA THR A 281 8.97 -7.55 9.74
C THR A 281 7.72 -8.22 9.16
N LEU A 282 7.24 -7.75 8.01
CA LEU A 282 6.19 -8.42 7.24
C LEU A 282 6.71 -9.58 6.40
N ASN A 283 8.03 -9.70 6.16
CA ASN A 283 8.55 -10.76 5.31
C ASN A 283 8.07 -12.13 5.83
N ILE A 284 7.56 -12.94 4.90
CA ILE A 284 7.26 -14.35 5.12
C ILE A 284 8.56 -15.09 5.40
N ASP A 285 9.58 -14.85 4.57
CA ASP A 285 10.92 -15.36 4.75
C ASP A 285 11.90 -14.19 4.96
N PRO A 286 12.31 -13.90 6.22
CA PRO A 286 13.29 -12.86 6.50
C PRO A 286 14.71 -13.13 5.98
N THR A 287 14.97 -14.30 5.38
CA THR A 287 16.23 -14.59 4.67
C THR A 287 16.22 -14.15 3.20
N ARG A 288 15.11 -13.57 2.75
CA ARG A 288 14.92 -12.89 1.45
C ARG A 288 14.80 -11.38 1.61
N SER A 289 15.08 -10.66 0.54
CA SER A 289 14.89 -9.21 0.47
C SER A 289 13.42 -8.89 0.16
N GLY A 290 12.74 -8.28 1.11
CA GLY A 290 11.41 -7.71 0.93
C GLY A 290 11.53 -6.33 0.30
N VAL A 291 10.89 -6.11 -0.85
CA VAL A 291 11.02 -4.85 -1.63
C VAL A 291 9.68 -4.31 -2.11
N GLU A 292 9.68 -3.01 -2.41
CA GLU A 292 8.57 -2.28 -3.05
C GLU A 292 7.22 -2.46 -2.34
N PRO A 293 7.11 -2.17 -1.03
CA PRO A 293 5.86 -2.34 -0.31
C PRO A 293 4.87 -1.23 -0.67
N ASP A 294 3.59 -1.59 -0.79
CA ASP A 294 2.50 -0.63 -0.95
C ASP A 294 1.39 -0.88 0.06
N ILE A 295 0.77 0.20 0.57
CA ILE A 295 -0.24 0.14 1.63
C ILE A 295 -1.56 0.77 1.19
N ALA A 296 -2.67 0.12 1.54
CA ALA A 296 -4.01 0.66 1.32
C ALA A 296 -4.95 0.31 2.47
N PHE A 297 -5.98 1.14 2.68
CA PHE A 297 -7.09 0.81 3.56
C PHE A 297 -8.30 0.34 2.76
N THR A 298 -8.87 -0.79 3.18
CA THR A 298 -10.05 -1.37 2.53
C THR A 298 -11.05 -1.93 3.56
N GLY A 299 -12.12 -2.54 3.04
CA GLY A 299 -13.18 -3.13 3.84
C GLY A 299 -14.23 -2.10 4.30
N PRO A 300 -15.23 -2.54 5.08
CA PRO A 300 -16.26 -1.64 5.58
C PRO A 300 -15.64 -0.48 6.37
N ASN A 301 -15.98 0.75 5.95
CA ASN A 301 -15.50 2.01 6.53
C ASN A 301 -13.98 2.24 6.43
N ASP A 302 -13.28 1.58 5.50
CA ASP A 302 -11.83 1.71 5.30
C ASP A 302 -11.04 1.47 6.61
N THR A 303 -11.35 0.35 7.27
CA THR A 303 -10.84 0.03 8.62
C THR A 303 -9.75 -1.03 8.66
N VAL A 304 -9.42 -1.63 7.52
CA VAL A 304 -8.41 -2.69 7.46
C VAL A 304 -7.28 -2.20 6.57
N ALA A 305 -6.10 -2.00 7.16
CA ALA A 305 -4.86 -1.80 6.41
C ALA A 305 -4.44 -3.12 5.75
N TRP A 306 -4.00 -3.02 4.50
CA TRP A 306 -3.41 -4.08 3.70
C TRP A 306 -2.07 -3.60 3.20
N VAL A 307 -1.07 -4.47 3.25
CA VAL A 307 0.24 -4.24 2.62
C VAL A 307 0.47 -5.35 1.60
N VAL A 308 1.00 -4.97 0.44
CA VAL A 308 1.52 -5.88 -0.59
C VAL A 308 3.00 -5.61 -0.78
N TRP A 309 3.79 -6.64 -1.07
CA TRP A 309 5.24 -6.52 -1.31
C TRP A 309 5.75 -7.70 -2.13
N TYR A 310 6.99 -7.57 -2.60
CA TYR A 310 7.75 -8.65 -3.22
C TYR A 310 8.79 -9.19 -2.23
N GLU A 311 9.08 -10.48 -2.29
CA GLU A 311 10.30 -11.06 -1.72
C GLU A 311 11.15 -11.64 -2.83
N GLU A 312 12.38 -11.16 -2.90
CA GLU A 312 13.41 -11.52 -3.88
C GLU A 312 14.58 -12.23 -3.19
N ASP A 313 15.53 -12.73 -3.98
CA ASP A 313 16.68 -13.54 -3.57
C ASP A 313 16.36 -15.01 -3.22
N PRO A 314 17.37 -15.91 -3.29
CA PRO A 314 17.23 -17.27 -2.80
C PRO A 314 16.96 -17.33 -1.30
N THR A 315 15.97 -18.14 -0.90
CA THR A 315 15.75 -18.50 0.51
C THR A 315 16.99 -19.17 1.11
N GLN A 316 17.28 -18.87 2.37
CA GLN A 316 18.24 -19.61 3.20
C GLN A 316 17.53 -20.59 4.16
N ILE A 317 16.20 -20.71 4.05
CA ILE A 317 15.39 -21.67 4.80
C ILE A 317 15.22 -22.93 3.96
N ASP A 318 15.77 -24.03 4.48
CA ASP A 318 15.69 -25.34 3.81
C ASP A 318 14.22 -25.75 3.60
N GLY A 319 13.86 -25.96 2.32
CA GLY A 319 12.54 -26.45 1.95
C GLY A 319 11.53 -25.39 1.56
N LEU A 320 11.89 -24.10 1.49
CA LEU A 320 11.04 -23.05 0.89
C LEU A 320 11.32 -22.84 -0.59
N ARG A 321 10.48 -22.04 -1.24
CA ARG A 321 10.65 -21.60 -2.63
C ARG A 321 11.86 -20.66 -2.74
N SER A 322 12.55 -20.75 -3.87
CA SER A 322 13.75 -19.96 -4.17
C SER A 322 13.57 -19.15 -5.46
N ASN A 323 12.37 -18.59 -5.65
CA ASN A 323 12.01 -17.68 -6.73
C ASN A 323 11.37 -16.42 -6.13
N ASP A 324 11.25 -15.38 -6.94
CA ASP A 324 10.57 -14.15 -6.51
C ASP A 324 9.09 -14.42 -6.23
N MET A 325 8.58 -13.87 -5.13
CA MET A 325 7.22 -14.09 -4.65
C MET A 325 6.54 -12.78 -4.28
N VAL A 326 5.24 -12.71 -4.51
CA VAL A 326 4.39 -11.58 -4.14
C VAL A 326 3.52 -11.99 -2.98
N PHE A 327 3.47 -11.16 -1.94
CA PHE A 327 2.70 -11.42 -0.75
C PHE A 327 1.77 -10.26 -0.43
N ALA A 328 0.77 -10.55 0.39
CA ALA A 328 -0.08 -9.55 1.00
C ALA A 328 -0.37 -9.92 2.45
N ALA A 329 -0.56 -8.92 3.30
CA ALA A 329 -1.01 -9.11 4.66
C ALA A 329 -2.01 -8.03 5.05
N LYS A 330 -2.88 -8.35 6.00
CA LYS A 330 -3.82 -7.40 6.59
C LYS A 330 -3.66 -7.33 8.10
N ILE A 331 -4.00 -6.18 8.66
CA ILE A 331 -4.05 -6.03 10.11
C ILE A 331 -5.23 -6.79 10.73
N VAL A 332 -5.00 -7.34 11.92
CA VAL A 332 -6.02 -7.87 12.83
C VAL A 332 -5.72 -7.33 14.21
N ALA A 333 -6.75 -6.86 14.93
CA ALA A 333 -6.59 -6.30 16.26
C ALA A 333 -5.94 -7.30 17.22
N ASP A 334 -4.91 -6.84 17.91
CA ASP A 334 -4.15 -7.61 18.88
C ASP A 334 -3.54 -6.68 19.93
N ALA A 335 -4.06 -6.72 21.15
CA ALA A 335 -3.63 -5.82 22.22
C ALA A 335 -2.22 -6.10 22.74
N THR A 336 -1.63 -7.26 22.42
CA THR A 336 -0.25 -7.59 22.80
C THR A 336 0.77 -7.23 21.74
N ALA A 337 0.32 -6.93 20.52
CA ALA A 337 1.18 -6.53 19.41
C ALA A 337 1.45 -5.01 19.44
N ASP A 338 2.58 -4.61 18.88
CA ASP A 338 2.90 -3.21 18.72
C ASP A 338 1.85 -2.49 17.87
N GLY A 339 1.51 -1.28 18.29
CA GLY A 339 0.44 -0.51 17.67
C GLY A 339 -0.97 -1.08 17.85
N GLY A 340 -1.13 -2.21 18.54
CA GLY A 340 -2.40 -2.87 18.81
C GLY A 340 -2.90 -3.78 17.69
N PHE A 341 -2.03 -4.18 16.76
CA PHE A 341 -2.40 -5.06 15.64
C PHE A 341 -1.28 -6.04 15.28
N ARG A 342 -1.67 -7.25 14.92
CA ARG A 342 -0.82 -8.22 14.25
C ARG A 342 -1.13 -8.28 12.76
N TRP A 343 -0.19 -8.78 11.97
CA TRP A 343 -0.37 -9.01 10.54
C TRP A 343 -0.73 -10.47 10.27
N VAL A 344 -1.66 -10.66 9.33
CA VAL A 344 -2.07 -11.97 8.84
C VAL A 344 -1.87 -11.99 7.34
N ALA A 345 -1.05 -12.93 6.86
CA ALA A 345 -0.83 -13.15 5.44
C ALA A 345 -2.11 -13.61 4.74
N VAL A 346 -2.31 -13.10 3.53
CA VAL A 346 -3.46 -13.41 2.68
C VAL A 346 -2.96 -13.69 1.27
N GLY A 347 -3.23 -14.91 0.81
CA GLY A 347 -2.88 -15.41 -0.51
C GLY A 347 -3.89 -16.43 -1.03
N ASN A 348 -3.52 -17.11 -2.11
CA ASN A 348 -4.38 -18.01 -2.88
C ASN A 348 -5.08 -19.10 -2.06
N GLY A 349 -4.39 -19.65 -1.05
CA GLY A 349 -4.86 -20.77 -0.23
C GLY A 349 -5.31 -20.38 1.17
N THR A 350 -5.27 -19.10 1.54
CA THR A 350 -5.49 -18.64 2.92
C THR A 350 -6.96 -18.54 3.35
N ALA A 351 -7.91 -18.81 2.45
CA ALA A 351 -9.32 -18.71 2.76
C ALA A 351 -9.71 -19.64 3.93
N GLY A 352 -10.26 -19.06 4.99
CA GLY A 352 -10.64 -19.79 6.21
C GLY A 352 -9.48 -20.17 7.12
N GLN A 353 -8.26 -19.75 6.81
CA GLN A 353 -7.07 -19.96 7.62
C GLN A 353 -6.67 -18.69 8.38
N THR A 354 -5.81 -18.84 9.38
CA THR A 354 -5.19 -17.71 10.09
C THR A 354 -3.68 -17.90 10.03
N ASN A 355 -3.05 -17.15 9.13
CA ASN A 355 -1.62 -17.22 8.87
C ASN A 355 -0.93 -15.99 9.47
N VAL A 356 -0.78 -16.01 10.79
CA VAL A 356 -0.18 -14.91 11.53
C VAL A 356 1.30 -14.81 11.19
N LEU A 357 1.77 -13.58 11.03
CA LEU A 357 3.18 -13.25 10.99
C LEU A 357 3.70 -13.16 12.43
N ASP A 358 4.16 -14.29 12.96
CA ASP A 358 4.67 -14.44 14.33
C ASP A 358 5.95 -15.29 14.36
N THR A 359 6.32 -15.75 15.57
CA THR A 359 7.48 -16.61 15.84
C THR A 359 7.15 -18.10 15.94
N LEU A 360 5.94 -18.51 15.56
CA LEU A 360 5.53 -19.91 15.61
C LEU A 360 6.01 -20.69 14.37
N GLY A 361 5.81 -22.01 14.38
CA GLY A 361 6.22 -22.88 13.30
C GLY A 361 7.63 -23.48 13.48
N ALA A 362 7.98 -24.44 12.64
CA ALA A 362 9.28 -25.11 12.62
C ALA A 362 10.44 -24.16 12.29
N HIS A 363 10.19 -23.15 11.46
CA HIS A 363 11.20 -22.14 11.11
C HIS A 363 11.10 -20.87 11.94
N GLY A 364 10.08 -20.76 12.80
CA GLY A 364 9.87 -19.61 13.69
C GLY A 364 9.45 -18.34 12.96
N PHE A 365 8.94 -18.44 11.73
CA PHE A 365 8.43 -17.30 10.95
C PHE A 365 6.97 -17.53 10.52
N GLY A 366 6.18 -18.14 11.40
CA GLY A 366 4.76 -18.34 11.21
C GLY A 366 4.44 -19.40 10.16
N ASN A 367 3.15 -19.71 10.03
CA ASN A 367 2.69 -20.86 9.23
C ASN A 367 3.03 -20.79 7.74
N CYS A 368 3.24 -19.59 7.19
CA CYS A 368 3.56 -19.41 5.77
C CYS A 368 4.98 -19.86 5.41
N ALA A 369 5.90 -19.83 6.38
CA ALA A 369 7.31 -20.15 6.17
C ALA A 369 7.63 -21.62 6.48
N GLU A 370 6.64 -22.52 6.46
CA GLU A 370 6.78 -23.91 6.92
C GLU A 370 7.08 -24.93 5.81
N SER A 371 6.64 -24.66 4.59
CA SER A 371 6.79 -25.56 3.45
C SER A 371 6.46 -24.82 2.14
N PRO A 372 6.83 -25.38 0.96
CA PRO A 372 6.48 -24.76 -0.32
C PRO A 372 4.97 -24.61 -0.50
N ASP A 373 4.18 -25.58 -0.03
CA ASP A 373 2.73 -25.55 -0.16
C ASP A 373 2.10 -24.46 0.73
N ALA A 374 2.64 -24.26 1.94
CA ALA A 374 2.18 -23.22 2.84
C ALA A 374 2.55 -21.82 2.32
N GLU A 375 3.76 -21.69 1.78
CA GLU A 375 4.25 -20.47 1.17
C GLU A 375 3.45 -20.11 -0.09
N ASP A 376 3.22 -21.07 -0.99
CA ASP A 376 2.38 -20.90 -2.18
C ASP A 376 0.95 -20.48 -1.79
N ALA A 377 0.40 -21.07 -0.72
CA ALA A 377 -0.91 -20.72 -0.20
C ALA A 377 -0.97 -19.27 0.33
N CYS A 378 0.09 -18.79 0.96
CA CYS A 378 0.20 -17.40 1.45
C CYS A 378 0.57 -16.39 0.36
N SER A 379 1.14 -16.84 -0.76
CA SER A 379 1.51 -15.97 -1.88
C SER A 379 0.34 -15.58 -2.77
N LEU A 380 0.54 -14.51 -3.54
CA LEU A 380 -0.29 -14.09 -4.66
C LEU A 380 0.22 -14.63 -6.01
N ASN A 381 1.34 -15.36 -6.01
CA ASN A 381 1.90 -15.94 -7.23
C ASN A 381 0.89 -16.87 -7.89
N ALA A 382 0.85 -16.89 -9.21
CA ALA A 382 0.02 -17.88 -9.91
C ALA A 382 0.51 -19.29 -9.56
N ILE A 383 -0.33 -20.08 -8.90
CA ILE A 383 -0.04 -21.49 -8.64
C ILE A 383 -0.04 -22.20 -10.00
N ALA A 384 1.12 -22.73 -10.37
CA ALA A 384 1.31 -23.36 -11.67
C ALA A 384 0.71 -24.78 -11.70
N ASP A 385 -0.61 -24.96 -11.62
CA ASP A 385 -1.18 -26.31 -11.71
C ASP A 385 -2.59 -26.38 -12.33
N TRP A 386 -2.73 -26.66 -13.63
CA TRP A 386 -3.94 -27.26 -14.24
C TRP A 386 -3.72 -28.01 -15.59
N TRP A 387 -2.58 -28.68 -15.82
CA TRP A 387 -2.44 -29.62 -16.98
C TRP A 387 -2.04 -31.06 -16.63
N ALA A 388 -1.58 -31.36 -15.41
CA ALA A 388 -1.21 -32.72 -15.03
C ALA A 388 -2.42 -33.63 -14.70
N GLY A 389 -3.55 -33.06 -14.25
CA GLY A 389 -4.72 -33.82 -13.80
C GLY A 389 -5.74 -34.22 -14.88
N ILE A 390 -5.70 -33.62 -16.08
CA ILE A 390 -6.72 -33.87 -17.13
C ILE A 390 -6.28 -34.93 -18.15
N ILE A 391 -4.99 -35.29 -18.22
CA ILE A 391 -4.49 -36.27 -19.21
C ILE A 391 -4.43 -37.71 -18.65
N SER A 392 -4.62 -37.90 -17.33
CA SER A 392 -4.50 -39.22 -16.70
C SER A 392 -5.73 -40.15 -16.82
N SER A 393 -6.85 -39.73 -17.42
CA SER A 393 -8.06 -40.58 -17.55
C SER A 393 -8.53 -40.83 -18.98
N SER A 394 -7.73 -40.52 -20.00
CA SER A 394 -8.02 -40.94 -21.37
C SER A 394 -6.81 -41.60 -22.01
N SER A 395 -6.77 -42.93 -21.93
CA SER A 395 -5.88 -43.77 -22.72
C SER A 395 -6.16 -43.58 -24.21
N THR A 396 -5.38 -42.74 -24.90
CA THR A 396 -5.17 -42.82 -26.36
C THR A 396 -3.81 -42.18 -26.70
N PRO A 397 -2.94 -42.81 -27.53
CA PRO A 397 -1.57 -42.33 -27.70
C PRO A 397 -1.52 -41.12 -28.65
N ALA A 398 -0.99 -40.00 -28.17
CA ALA A 398 -0.71 -38.82 -29.00
C ALA A 398 0.56 -39.02 -29.84
N SER A 399 0.41 -38.92 -31.16
CA SER A 399 1.49 -38.89 -32.14
C SER A 399 2.36 -37.64 -31.98
N ARG A 400 3.67 -37.83 -31.84
CA ARG A 400 4.68 -36.76 -31.75
C ARG A 400 4.75 -35.95 -33.05
N CYS A 401 4.42 -34.66 -32.98
CA CYS A 401 4.82 -33.68 -33.99
C CYS A 401 6.06 -32.92 -33.47
N ARG A 402 7.20 -33.12 -34.15
CA ARG A 402 8.49 -32.51 -33.82
C ARG A 402 8.68 -31.27 -34.69
N THR A 403 8.66 -30.07 -34.09
CA THR A 403 8.96 -28.82 -34.80
C THR A 403 10.48 -28.64 -34.85
N ARG A 404 11.06 -28.72 -36.05
CA ARG A 404 12.49 -28.46 -36.27
C ARG A 404 12.67 -26.95 -36.46
N ARG A 405 13.35 -26.28 -35.52
CA ARG A 405 13.78 -24.89 -35.64
C ARG A 405 14.95 -24.85 -36.64
N THR A 406 14.79 -24.16 -37.77
CA THR A 406 15.89 -23.80 -38.66
C THR A 406 16.02 -22.27 -38.68
N THR A 407 17.26 -21.83 -38.52
CA THR A 407 17.74 -20.45 -38.48
C THR A 407 17.71 -19.78 -39.86
N GLN A 408 17.54 -18.44 -39.84
CA GLN A 408 17.69 -17.40 -40.88
C GLN A 408 16.45 -16.92 -41.66
N PRO A 409 16.39 -15.60 -41.99
CA PRO A 409 15.18 -14.88 -42.37
C PRO A 409 15.03 -14.73 -43.88
N ASP A 410 13.81 -14.85 -44.38
CA ASP A 410 13.44 -14.36 -45.72
C ASP A 410 12.05 -13.70 -45.64
N PRO A 411 11.92 -12.40 -45.93
CA PRO A 411 10.71 -11.65 -45.60
C PRO A 411 9.72 -11.63 -46.77
N THR A 412 9.29 -12.77 -47.30
CA THR A 412 8.08 -12.86 -48.15
C THR A 412 7.62 -14.31 -48.36
N SER A 413 7.02 -14.95 -47.35
CA SER A 413 6.13 -16.09 -47.65
C SER A 413 5.02 -16.25 -46.61
N ARG A 414 3.76 -16.28 -47.09
CA ARG A 414 2.58 -16.60 -46.29
C ARG A 414 2.48 -18.13 -46.16
N SER A 415 2.70 -18.67 -44.96
CA SER A 415 2.49 -20.09 -44.68
C SER A 415 1.02 -20.36 -44.32
N ARG A 416 0.30 -21.06 -45.20
CA ARG A 416 -0.98 -21.73 -44.88
C ARG A 416 -0.68 -23.12 -44.34
N ALA A 417 -1.15 -23.43 -43.13
CA ALA A 417 -1.13 -24.79 -42.60
C ALA A 417 -2.26 -25.62 -43.22
N THR A 418 -1.93 -26.75 -43.85
CA THR A 418 -2.89 -27.76 -44.31
C THR A 418 -2.76 -29.02 -43.45
N CYS A 419 -3.83 -29.38 -42.73
CA CYS A 419 -3.96 -30.68 -42.07
C CYS A 419 -4.56 -31.69 -43.05
N ARG A 420 -3.91 -32.85 -43.24
CA ARG A 420 -4.43 -33.99 -44.01
C ARG A 420 -4.71 -35.15 -43.07
N THR A 421 -5.96 -35.61 -43.03
CA THR A 421 -6.39 -36.82 -42.31
C THR A 421 -6.30 -38.04 -43.23
N SER A 422 -5.65 -39.13 -42.79
CA SER A 422 -5.67 -40.43 -43.47
C SER A 422 -6.68 -41.39 -42.82
N PRO A 423 -7.48 -42.16 -43.58
CA PRO A 423 -8.48 -43.06 -43.03
C PRO A 423 -7.91 -44.45 -42.69
N GLY A 424 -8.37 -45.01 -41.59
CA GLY A 424 -7.98 -46.32 -41.06
C GLY A 424 -8.48 -47.51 -41.89
N ARG A 425 -7.66 -48.57 -41.97
CA ARG A 425 -8.01 -49.87 -42.55
C ARG A 425 -8.51 -50.83 -41.47
N ARG A 426 -9.76 -51.29 -41.62
CA ARG A 426 -10.31 -52.49 -40.97
C ARG A 426 -9.73 -53.75 -41.60
N ARG A 427 -9.40 -54.76 -40.79
CA ARG A 427 -9.53 -56.18 -41.15
C ARG A 427 -9.89 -57.01 -39.91
N SER A 428 -10.90 -57.86 -40.08
CA SER A 428 -11.20 -59.05 -39.25
C SER A 428 -11.27 -60.26 -40.22
N PRO A 429 -11.59 -61.48 -39.77
CA PRO A 429 -10.62 -62.46 -39.25
C PRO A 429 -10.72 -63.82 -39.98
N THR A 430 -9.72 -64.72 -39.86
CA THR A 430 -9.93 -66.18 -39.89
C THR A 430 -8.70 -67.03 -39.52
N ARG A 431 -8.94 -67.94 -38.56
CA ARG A 431 -8.47 -69.34 -38.38
C ARG A 431 -7.30 -69.86 -39.25
N ARG A 432 -6.26 -70.41 -38.62
CA ARG A 432 -6.13 -71.81 -38.14
C ARG A 432 -4.96 -71.91 -37.17
#